data_AF-A0A136KH05-F1
#
_entry.id   AF-A0A136KH05-F1
#
_cell.length_a   1.000
_cell.length_b   1.000
_cell.length_c   1.000
_cell.angle_alpha   90.00
_cell.angle_beta   90.00
_cell.angle_gamma   90.00
#
_symmetry.space_group_name_H-M   'P 1'
#
loop_
_entity.id
_entity.type
_entity.pdbx_description
1 polymer ?
#
loop_
_entity_poly.entity_id
_entity_poly.type
_entity_poly.pdbx_seq_one_letter_code
_entity_poly.pdbx_strand_id
1 'polypeptide(L)' 'MIEVGENTGSLEENLSYLYDFYAEEVQEMSNNLTTLLEPIMLVFIGVMIGGLAIMVIGPIYQLTGTIRAR' A
#
# COMPACT_ATOMS: atom_id res chain seq x y z
N MET A 1 -31.70 16.06 4.86
CA MET A 1 -32.11 14.77 4.26
C MET A 1 -32.87 13.91 5.26
N ILE A 2 -32.35 13.72 6.49
CA ILE A 2 -33.05 12.98 7.56
C ILE A 2 -34.42 13.59 7.89
N GLU A 3 -34.47 14.90 8.21
CA GLU A 3 -35.73 15.61 8.51
C GLU A 3 -36.72 15.63 7.33
N VAL A 4 -36.21 15.65 6.09
CA VAL A 4 -37.06 15.61 4.88
C VAL A 4 -37.61 14.20 4.66
N GLY A 5 -36.76 13.18 4.80
CA GLY A 5 -37.14 11.77 4.66
C GLY A 5 -38.11 11.29 5.73
N GLU A 6 -38.02 11.84 6.94
CA GLU A 6 -38.98 11.59 8.02
C GLU A 6 -40.35 12.22 7.71
N ASN A 7 -40.37 13.45 7.19
CA ASN A 7 -41.59 14.14 6.79
C ASN A 7 -42.25 13.55 5.52
N THR A 8 -41.48 12.87 4.65
CA THR A 8 -41.99 12.23 3.43
C THR A 8 -42.20 10.71 3.58
N GLY A 9 -41.90 10.13 4.74
CA GLY A 9 -41.99 8.69 4.97
C GLY A 9 -40.93 7.84 4.25
N SER A 10 -39.87 8.46 3.72
CA SER A 10 -38.76 7.81 2.99
C SER A 10 -37.46 7.72 3.80
N LEU A 11 -37.53 7.85 5.13
CA LEU A 11 -36.36 7.84 6.01
C LEU A 11 -35.55 6.54 5.89
N GLU A 12 -36.21 5.39 5.85
CA GLU A 12 -35.56 4.08 5.72
C GLU A 12 -34.75 3.96 4.42
N GLU A 13 -35.34 4.35 3.29
CA GLU A 13 -34.70 4.34 1.98
C GLU A 13 -33.50 5.29 1.93
N ASN A 14 -33.63 6.49 2.50
CA ASN A 14 -32.53 7.45 2.58
C ASN A 14 -31.37 6.95 3.46
N LEU A 15 -31.66 6.24 4.55
CA LEU A 15 -30.63 5.68 5.43
C LEU A 15 -29.90 4.50 4.76
N SER A 16 -30.61 3.66 4.01
CA SER A 16 -30.00 2.58 3.22
C SER A 16 -29.07 3.15 2.14
N TYR A 17 -29.50 4.20 1.43
CA TYR A 17 -28.66 4.86 0.43
C TYR A 17 -27.36 5.41 1.03
N LEU A 18 -27.45 6.06 2.20
CA LEU A 18 -26.26 6.57 2.89
C LEU A 18 -25.34 5.44 3.33
N TYR A 19 -25.89 4.33 3.83
CA TYR A 19 -25.10 3.15 4.16
C TYR A 19 -24.33 2.63 2.95
N ASP A 20 -25.00 2.42 1.83
CA ASP A 20 -24.36 1.90 0.61
C ASP A 20 -23.29 2.87 0.10
N PHE A 21 -23.59 4.18 0.11
CA PHE A 21 -22.64 5.22 -0.30
C PHE A 21 -21.36 5.21 0.54
N TYR A 22 -21.47 5.23 1.86
CA TYR A 22 -20.28 5.22 2.73
C TYR A 22 -19.56 3.88 2.73
N ALA A 23 -20.27 2.77 2.55
CA ALA A 23 -19.65 1.46 2.39
C ALA A 23 -18.78 1.39 1.14
N GLU A 24 -19.26 1.96 0.03
CA GLU A 24 -18.50 2.07 -1.22
C GLU A 24 -17.28 2.99 -1.05
N GLU A 25 -17.44 4.15 -0.40
CA GLU A 25 -16.34 5.09 -0.15
C GLU A 25 -15.25 4.46 0.74
N VAL A 26 -15.63 3.71 1.78
CA VAL A 26 -14.68 2.98 2.64
C VAL A 26 -13.97 1.87 1.86
N GLN A 27 -14.70 1.14 1.01
CA GLN A 27 -14.11 0.09 0.18
C GLN A 27 -13.11 0.66 -0.83
N GLU A 28 -13.45 1.77 -1.48
CA GLU A 28 -12.58 2.47 -2.41
C GLU A 28 -11.33 3.01 -1.70
N MET A 29 -11.49 3.61 -0.52
CA MET A 29 -10.37 4.07 0.30
C MET A 29 -9.44 2.91 0.67
N SER A 30 -9.98 1.77 1.09
CA SER A 30 -9.19 0.57 1.41
C SER A 30 -8.41 0.04 0.22
N ASN A 31 -9.05 0.00 -0.96
CA ASN A 31 -8.40 -0.41 -2.20
C ASN A 31 -7.26 0.55 -2.58
N ASN A 32 -7.51 1.85 -2.51
CA ASN A 32 -6.51 2.88 -2.80
C ASN A 32 -5.31 2.81 -1.86
N LEU A 33 -5.53 2.58 -0.56
CA LEU A 33 -4.45 2.34 0.40
C LEU A 33 -3.59 1.13 0.02
N THR A 34 -4.22 0.03 -0.40
CA THR A 34 -3.52 -1.18 -0.82
C THR A 34 -2.70 -0.95 -2.09
N THR A 35 -3.27 -0.26 -3.09
CA THR A 35 -2.57 0.11 -4.33
C THR A 35 -1.33 0.98 -4.08
N LEU A 36 -1.38 1.86 -3.08
CA LEU A 36 -0.22 2.68 -2.70
C LEU A 36 0.82 1.91 -1.87
N LEU A 37 0.41 0.91 -1.09
CA LEU A 37 1.34 0.09 -0.31
C LEU A 37 2.23 -0.80 -1.19
N GLU A 38 1.70 -1.31 -2.30
CA GLU A 38 2.45 -2.18 -3.21
C GLU A 38 3.78 -1.58 -3.72
N PRO A 39 3.83 -0.36 -4.32
CA PRO A 39 5.08 0.22 -4.77
C PRO A 39 6.06 0.53 -3.63
N ILE A 40 5.55 0.89 -2.45
CA ILE A 40 6.40 1.14 -1.26
C ILE A 40 7.10 -0.16 -0.84
N MET A 41 6.35 -1.26 -0.80
CA MET A 41 6.90 -2.59 -0.48
C MET A 41 7.93 -3.04 -1.50
N LEU A 42 7.69 -2.81 -2.80
CA LEU A 42 8.64 -3.14 -3.87
C LEU A 42 9.96 -2.36 -3.72
N VAL A 43 9.89 -1.05 -3.48
CA VAL A 43 11.09 -0.23 -3.24
C VAL A 43 11.84 -0.70 -2.00
N PHE A 44 11.13 -0.97 -0.91
CA PHE A 44 11.73 -1.46 0.34
C PHE A 44 12.47 -2.79 0.14
N ILE A 45 11.83 -3.76 -0.53
CA ILE A 45 12.44 -5.05 -0.87
C ILE A 45 13.66 -4.84 -1.78
N GLY A 46 13.56 -3.97 -2.78
CA GLY A 46 14.67 -3.65 -3.68
C GLY A 46 15.89 -3.09 -2.93
N VAL A 47 15.67 -2.20 -1.97
CA VAL A 47 16.74 -1.66 -1.12
C VAL A 47 17.35 -2.75 -0.24
N MET A 48 16.53 -3.60 0.38
CA MET A 48 17.04 -4.71 1.19
C MET A 48 17.92 -5.66 0.37
N ILE A 49 17.45 -6.08 -0.81
CA ILE A 49 18.20 -6.97 -1.70
C ILE A 49 19.48 -6.29 -2.19
N GLY A 50 19.43 -5.01 -2.55
CA GLY A 50 20.60 -4.23 -2.94
C GLY A 50 21.65 -4.14 -1.82
N GLY A 51 21.22 -3.92 -0.58
CA GLY A 51 22.09 -3.93 0.59
C GLY A 51 22.75 -5.29 0.83
N LEU A 52 21.98 -6.38 0.71
CA LEU A 52 22.51 -7.74 0.81
C LEU A 52 23.54 -8.03 -0.29
N ALA A 53 23.28 -7.58 -1.52
CA ALA A 53 24.22 -7.75 -2.62
C ALA A 53 25.57 -7.07 -2.33
N ILE A 54 25.55 -5.85 -1.78
CA ILE A 54 26.79 -5.14 -1.41
C ILE A 54 27.56 -5.91 -0.31
N MET A 55 26.85 -6.42 0.70
CA MET A 55 27.47 -7.21 1.78
C MET A 55 28.13 -8.49 1.27
N VAL A 56 27.56 -9.16 0.27
CA VAL A 56 28.09 -10.40 -0.29
C VAL A 56 29.17 -10.15 -1.35
N ILE A 57 28.93 -9.22 -2.27
CA ILE A 57 29.82 -8.95 -3.41
C ILE A 57 31.06 -8.15 -3.00
N GLY A 58 30.92 -7.21 -2.04
CA GLY A 58 32.02 -6.43 -1.50
C GLY A 58 33.26 -7.26 -1.08
N PRO A 59 33.12 -8.27 -0.21
CA PRO A 59 34.26 -9.10 0.20
C PRO A 59 34.83 -9.94 -0.94
N ILE A 60 34.02 -10.36 -1.91
CA ILE A 60 34.50 -11.12 -3.09
C ILE A 60 35.48 -10.24 -3.91
N TYR A 61 35.17 -8.96 -4.12
CA TYR A 61 36.08 -8.04 -4.82
C TYR A 61 37.37 -7.79 -4.02
N GLN A 62 37.30 -7.65 -2.71
CA GLN A 62 38.48 -7.47 -1.85
C GLN A 62 39.40 -8.71 -1.87
N LEU A 63 38.82 -9.91 -1.82
CA LEU A 63 39.57 -11.16 -1.94
C LEU A 63 40.21 -11.32 -3.32
N THR A 64 39.50 -10.98 -4.39
CA THR A 64 40.04 -11.05 -5.76
C THR A 64 41.17 -10.05 -5.97
N GLY A 65 41.05 -8.83 -5.42
CA GLY A 65 42.06 -7.78 -5.53
C GLY A 65 43.36 -8.11 -4.77
N THR A 66 43.25 -8.74 -3.60
CA THR A 66 44.42 -9.17 -2.82
C THR A 66 45.15 -10.36 -3.44
N ILE A 67 44.44 -11.27 -4.13
CA ILE A 67 45.06 -12.41 -4.85
C ILE A 67 45.82 -11.96 -6.10
N ARG A 68 45.36 -10.92 -6.82
CA ARG A 68 46.05 -10.38 -8.01
C ARG A 68 47.29 -9.53 -7.71
N ALA A 69 47.51 -9.14 -6.45
CA ALA A 69 48.64 -8.31 -6.04
C ALA A 69 49.90 -9.12 -5.65
N ARG A 70 49.91 -10.44 -5.88
CA ARG A 70 51.10 -11.31 -5.78
C ARG A 70 51.43 -11.93 -7.13
#